data_AF-A0A7K5TR13-F1
#
_entry.id   AF-A0A7K5TR13-F1
#
_cell.length_a   1.000
_cell.length_b   1.000
_cell.length_c   1.000
_cell.angle_alpha   90.00
_cell.angle_beta   90.00
_cell.angle_gamma   90.00
#
_symmetry.space_group_name_H-M   'P 1'
#
loop_
_entity.id
_entity.type
_entity.pdbx_description
1 polymer ?
#
loop_
_entity_poly.entity_id
_entity_poly.type
_entity_poly.pdbx_seq_one_letter_code
_entity_poly.pdbx_strand_id
1 'polypeptide(L)'
;CGGSISNSSGMLQSPYYPGNYPNNADCEWEIQVESNFRVTLTFRDIAMQSSTCQHDYIEVYDGPRHSSPLLGRLCSGSFPTYVSSSNMMTIRFHSDSRYSFRGFQAHYSSLPADHNTTLRCLPDYMHAVVSRDYLQSQGYSAQMVTLNDNSCRPTITTQEVVFNIPYDGCGTVREETNDTINYSNMIKVASSGYIIKRKKNINLHISCKMLQKTWMQVMYTAEDTVDVNEYQFGRYDTNITFYDSSAFSQQVLDTPYFIDLNQNLYLQACLHSSDPNLKVFVDTCVASPDPRDFNTLAYDIVRNGCPRDSSYATFYSPSSHFARFKFNAFEFISRHPSVYLKCELMVCRLGDYSSHCYRGCTSRSKRDTSSAEEKVDVVVGPIQRREGAAQGGNT
;
A
#
# COMPACT_ATOMS: atom_id res chain seq x y z
N CYS A 1 -22.11 1.83 -24.26
CA CYS A 1 -20.91 2.59 -23.81
C CYS A 1 -19.93 1.62 -23.17
N GLY A 2 -18.79 2.08 -22.65
CA GLY A 2 -17.72 1.21 -22.16
C GLY A 2 -16.74 0.78 -23.27
N GLY A 3 -16.19 -0.43 -23.19
CA GLY A 3 -15.20 -0.98 -24.11
C GLY A 3 -14.29 -2.02 -23.45
N SER A 4 -13.51 -2.75 -24.26
CA SER A 4 -12.53 -3.73 -23.77
C SER A 4 -11.28 -3.05 -23.20
N ILE A 5 -10.69 -3.63 -22.16
CA ILE A 5 -9.61 -3.06 -21.34
C ILE A 5 -8.57 -4.14 -21.07
N SER A 6 -7.30 -3.88 -21.42
CA SER A 6 -6.19 -4.84 -21.26
C SER A 6 -5.17 -4.49 -20.17
N ASN A 7 -5.29 -3.32 -19.55
CA ASN A 7 -4.31 -2.82 -18.59
C ASN A 7 -4.28 -3.63 -17.28
N SER A 8 -3.12 -3.65 -16.64
CA SER A 8 -2.91 -4.30 -15.33
C SER A 8 -3.76 -3.70 -14.20
N SER A 9 -4.13 -2.42 -14.27
CA SER A 9 -5.01 -1.76 -13.31
C SER A 9 -5.67 -0.51 -13.87
N GLY A 10 -6.71 0.00 -13.19
CA GLY A 10 -7.34 1.25 -13.56
C GLY A 10 -8.61 1.57 -12.79
N MET A 11 -9.32 2.60 -13.25
CA MET A 11 -10.55 3.10 -12.62
C MET A 11 -11.72 3.04 -13.61
N LEU A 12 -12.85 2.51 -13.16
CA LEU A 12 -14.13 2.52 -13.87
C LEU A 12 -15.07 3.52 -13.22
N GLN A 13 -15.84 4.24 -14.03
CA GLN A 13 -16.83 5.21 -13.59
C GLN A 13 -18.07 5.17 -14.48
N SER A 14 -19.23 5.52 -13.94
CA SER A 14 -20.41 5.82 -14.75
C SER A 14 -20.19 7.06 -15.63
N PRO A 15 -20.87 7.19 -16.80
CA PRO A 15 -20.77 8.37 -17.63
C PRO A 15 -21.11 9.65 -16.85
N TYR A 16 -20.33 10.71 -17.08
CA TYR A 16 -20.43 12.02 -16.41
C TYR A 16 -20.18 12.08 -14.89
N TYR A 17 -19.73 10.99 -14.26
CA TYR A 17 -19.29 11.00 -12.85
C TYR A 17 -18.28 12.15 -12.57
N PRO A 18 -18.38 12.87 -11.43
CA PRO A 18 -19.31 12.71 -10.31
C PRO A 18 -20.68 13.41 -10.48
N GLY A 19 -20.95 13.94 -11.68
CA GLY A 19 -22.29 14.37 -12.09
C GLY A 19 -23.21 13.18 -12.39
N ASN A 20 -24.45 13.46 -12.79
CA ASN A 20 -25.44 12.40 -12.97
C ASN A 20 -25.24 11.61 -14.28
N TYR A 21 -25.44 10.29 -14.21
CA TYR A 21 -25.47 9.44 -15.42
C TYR A 21 -26.66 9.78 -16.35
N PRO A 22 -26.55 9.49 -17.65
CA PRO A 22 -27.68 9.60 -18.57
C PRO A 22 -28.67 8.45 -18.38
N ASN A 23 -29.95 8.73 -18.65
CA ASN A 23 -31.02 7.74 -18.66
C ASN A 23 -30.89 6.81 -19.89
N ASN A 24 -31.32 5.55 -19.77
CA ASN A 24 -31.16 4.51 -20.80
C ASN A 24 -29.69 4.20 -21.15
N ALA A 25 -28.76 4.35 -20.20
CA ALA A 25 -27.37 3.98 -20.39
C ALA A 25 -27.22 2.45 -20.31
N ASP A 26 -26.51 1.87 -21.26
CA ASP A 26 -26.00 0.50 -21.16
C ASP A 26 -24.50 0.55 -21.49
N CYS A 27 -23.66 0.45 -20.46
CA CYS A 27 -22.20 0.46 -20.58
C CYS A 27 -21.65 -0.90 -20.19
N GLU A 28 -20.76 -1.46 -21.00
CA GLU A 28 -20.11 -2.74 -20.74
C GLU A 28 -18.60 -2.60 -20.88
N TRP A 29 -17.86 -3.00 -19.85
CA TRP A 29 -16.41 -2.97 -19.80
C TRP A 29 -15.89 -4.40 -19.63
N GLU A 30 -15.14 -4.88 -20.60
CA GLU A 30 -14.51 -6.20 -20.55
C GLU A 30 -13.05 -6.04 -20.15
N ILE A 31 -12.70 -6.38 -18.92
CA ILE A 31 -11.31 -6.41 -18.47
C ILE A 31 -10.73 -7.77 -18.84
N GLN A 32 -9.61 -7.79 -19.57
CA GLN A 32 -8.82 -8.99 -19.82
C GLN A 32 -7.34 -8.72 -19.54
N VAL A 33 -6.85 -9.26 -18.43
CA VAL A 33 -5.44 -9.18 -18.01
C VAL A 33 -4.64 -10.38 -18.56
N GLU A 34 -3.34 -10.46 -18.28
CA GLU A 34 -2.50 -11.60 -18.65
C GLU A 34 -3.08 -12.93 -18.13
N SER A 35 -2.88 -14.03 -18.88
CA SER A 35 -3.50 -15.35 -18.62
C SER A 35 -3.12 -15.98 -17.28
N ASN A 36 -2.02 -15.54 -16.68
CA ASN A 36 -1.48 -15.90 -15.37
C ASN A 36 -1.95 -14.98 -14.23
N PHE A 37 -2.94 -14.10 -14.46
CA PHE A 37 -3.52 -13.18 -13.46
C PHE A 37 -5.05 -13.34 -13.32
N ARG A 38 -5.61 -12.77 -12.26
CA ARG A 38 -7.05 -12.58 -12.00
C ARG A 38 -7.34 -11.10 -11.80
N VAL A 39 -8.54 -10.66 -12.18
CA VAL A 39 -9.01 -9.30 -11.96
C VAL A 39 -9.60 -9.18 -10.55
N THR A 40 -9.12 -8.21 -9.77
CA THR A 40 -9.76 -7.75 -8.54
C THR A 40 -10.44 -6.42 -8.79
N LEU A 41 -11.69 -6.23 -8.36
CA LEU A 41 -12.50 -5.03 -8.58
C LEU A 41 -13.08 -4.55 -7.24
N THR A 42 -12.75 -3.34 -6.81
CA THR A 42 -13.21 -2.73 -5.55
C THR A 42 -13.98 -1.44 -5.83
N PHE A 43 -15.24 -1.36 -5.40
CA PHE A 43 -16.05 -0.14 -5.50
C PHE A 43 -15.64 0.91 -4.47
N ARG A 44 -15.83 2.19 -4.79
CA ARG A 44 -15.46 3.36 -3.97
C ARG A 44 -16.61 4.35 -3.77
N ASP A 45 -17.51 4.45 -4.75
CA ASP A 45 -18.77 5.18 -4.64
C ASP A 45 -19.86 4.44 -5.42
N ILE A 46 -21.09 4.40 -4.89
CA ILE A 46 -22.28 3.82 -5.53
C ILE A 46 -23.51 4.62 -5.08
N ALA A 47 -24.15 5.32 -6.01
CA ALA A 47 -25.34 6.14 -5.80
C ALA A 47 -26.27 6.03 -7.03
N MET A 48 -27.21 5.08 -6.97
CA MET A 48 -28.25 4.83 -7.99
C MET A 48 -29.66 5.20 -7.47
N GLN A 49 -30.65 5.16 -8.36
CA GLN A 49 -32.04 5.54 -8.11
C GLN A 49 -32.76 4.75 -6.99
N SER A 50 -32.46 3.46 -6.81
CA SER A 50 -33.13 2.61 -5.83
C SER A 50 -32.18 1.59 -5.21
N SER A 51 -32.39 1.23 -3.96
CA SER A 51 -31.72 0.11 -3.28
C SER A 51 -32.23 -1.27 -3.71
N THR A 52 -33.29 -1.35 -4.52
CA THR A 52 -33.86 -2.62 -5.02
C THR A 52 -33.17 -3.19 -6.27
N CYS A 53 -32.28 -2.42 -6.92
CA CYS A 53 -31.54 -2.80 -8.13
C CYS A 53 -32.43 -3.30 -9.31
N GLN A 54 -33.70 -2.86 -9.35
CA GLN A 54 -34.70 -3.25 -10.35
C GLN A 54 -34.64 -2.40 -11.63
N HIS A 55 -34.20 -1.14 -11.49
CA HIS A 55 -34.14 -0.13 -12.54
C HIS A 55 -32.68 0.09 -12.93
N ASP A 56 -31.99 0.93 -12.16
CA ASP A 56 -30.56 1.21 -12.31
C ASP A 56 -29.71 0.23 -11.50
N TYR A 57 -28.70 -0.36 -12.12
CA TYR A 57 -27.83 -1.34 -11.48
C TYR A 57 -26.46 -1.53 -12.17
N ILE A 58 -25.55 -2.17 -11.46
CA ILE A 58 -24.25 -2.64 -11.94
C ILE A 58 -24.23 -4.16 -11.81
N GLU A 59 -23.75 -4.87 -12.82
CA GLU A 59 -23.51 -6.32 -12.84
C GLU A 59 -22.01 -6.59 -12.99
N VAL A 60 -21.49 -7.59 -12.26
CA VAL A 60 -20.09 -8.03 -12.36
C VAL A 60 -20.08 -9.52 -12.70
N TYR A 61 -19.42 -9.89 -13.79
CA TYR A 61 -19.34 -11.26 -14.32
C TYR A 61 -17.92 -11.81 -14.25
N ASP A 62 -17.80 -13.12 -14.01
CA ASP A 62 -16.54 -13.84 -13.84
C ASP A 62 -15.84 -14.20 -15.17
N GLY A 63 -15.69 -13.17 -16.02
CA GLY A 63 -15.31 -13.27 -17.42
C GLY A 63 -16.45 -12.86 -18.37
N PRO A 64 -16.43 -13.29 -19.64
CA PRO A 64 -17.36 -12.81 -20.66
C PRO A 64 -18.83 -13.02 -20.27
N ARG A 65 -19.59 -11.92 -20.29
CA ARG A 65 -20.97 -11.81 -19.79
C ARG A 65 -21.95 -12.91 -20.24
N HIS A 66 -21.76 -13.47 -21.43
CA HIS A 66 -22.66 -14.49 -21.99
C HIS A 66 -22.23 -15.94 -21.73
N SER A 67 -21.04 -16.18 -21.16
CA SER A 67 -20.51 -17.51 -20.85
C SER A 67 -20.02 -17.69 -19.41
N SER A 68 -19.90 -16.61 -18.64
CA SER A 68 -19.40 -16.61 -17.26
C SER A 68 -20.49 -16.39 -16.19
N PRO A 69 -20.31 -16.94 -14.97
CA PRO A 69 -21.18 -16.64 -13.82
C PRO A 69 -21.27 -15.15 -13.48
N LEU A 70 -22.41 -14.73 -12.92
CA LEU A 70 -22.57 -13.42 -12.27
C LEU A 70 -22.00 -13.47 -10.85
N LEU A 71 -20.99 -12.66 -10.55
CA LEU A 71 -20.41 -12.49 -9.21
C LEU A 71 -21.27 -11.61 -8.30
N GLY A 72 -22.02 -10.66 -8.87
CA GLY A 72 -22.98 -9.86 -8.12
C GLY A 72 -23.72 -8.80 -8.95
N ARG A 73 -24.83 -8.30 -8.40
CA ARG A 73 -25.53 -7.10 -8.87
C ARG A 73 -25.61 -6.07 -7.74
N LEU A 74 -25.37 -4.79 -8.07
CA LEU A 74 -25.28 -3.68 -7.12
C LEU A 74 -26.08 -2.46 -7.58
N CYS A 75 -26.45 -1.61 -6.63
CA CYS A 75 -27.10 -0.31 -6.86
C CYS A 75 -26.97 0.65 -5.66
N SER A 76 -26.73 0.13 -4.46
CA SER A 76 -26.43 0.89 -3.24
C SER A 76 -25.61 0.04 -2.27
N GLY A 77 -25.06 0.64 -1.22
CA GLY A 77 -24.49 -0.08 -0.08
C GLY A 77 -22.97 -0.23 -0.07
N SER A 78 -22.49 -1.16 0.75
CA SER A 78 -21.12 -1.23 1.25
C SER A 78 -20.09 -1.75 0.24
N PHE A 79 -19.56 -0.84 -0.59
CA PHE A 79 -18.26 -0.89 -1.29
C PHE A 79 -17.57 -2.27 -1.38
N PRO A 80 -18.12 -3.23 -2.15
CA PRO A 80 -17.59 -4.58 -2.16
C PRO A 80 -16.33 -4.70 -3.02
N THR A 81 -15.57 -5.76 -2.76
CA THR A 81 -14.48 -6.25 -3.60
C THR A 81 -14.86 -7.59 -4.20
N TYR A 82 -14.71 -7.73 -5.53
CA TYR A 82 -14.81 -9.00 -6.27
C TYR A 82 -13.43 -9.43 -6.77
N VAL A 83 -13.24 -10.74 -6.93
CA VAL A 83 -12.04 -11.33 -7.56
C VAL A 83 -12.53 -12.39 -8.55
N SER A 84 -12.00 -12.38 -9.77
CA SER A 84 -12.36 -13.39 -10.78
C SER A 84 -11.66 -14.74 -10.57
N SER A 85 -12.22 -15.80 -11.15
CA SER A 85 -11.59 -17.11 -11.27
C SER A 85 -10.58 -17.18 -12.42
N SER A 86 -10.73 -16.32 -13.43
CA SER A 86 -9.92 -16.26 -14.65
C SER A 86 -9.25 -14.90 -14.85
N ASN A 87 -8.48 -14.74 -15.93
CA ASN A 87 -7.90 -13.46 -16.36
C ASN A 87 -8.92 -12.48 -16.97
N MET A 88 -10.22 -12.79 -16.95
CA MET A 88 -11.28 -11.93 -17.48
C MET A 88 -12.30 -11.55 -16.40
N MET A 89 -12.85 -10.34 -16.50
CA MET A 89 -14.01 -9.88 -15.73
C MET A 89 -14.79 -8.85 -16.54
N THR A 90 -16.10 -9.05 -16.72
CA THR A 90 -16.97 -8.07 -17.40
C THR A 90 -17.81 -7.30 -16.38
N ILE A 91 -17.77 -5.97 -16.45
CA ILE A 91 -18.61 -5.07 -15.64
C ILE A 91 -19.64 -4.44 -16.56
N ARG A 92 -20.92 -4.49 -16.21
CA ARG A 92 -22.00 -3.83 -16.94
C ARG A 92 -22.74 -2.85 -16.04
N PHE A 93 -22.96 -1.63 -16.51
CA PHE A 93 -23.81 -0.62 -15.89
C PHE A 93 -25.04 -0.38 -16.75
N HIS A 94 -26.23 -0.42 -16.15
CA HIS A 94 -27.51 -0.22 -16.79
C HIS A 94 -28.33 0.84 -16.05
N SER A 95 -29.00 1.73 -16.79
CA SER A 95 -29.97 2.68 -16.25
C SER A 95 -31.27 2.74 -17.07
N ASP A 96 -32.36 3.06 -16.39
CA ASP A 96 -33.72 3.14 -16.91
C ASP A 96 -34.01 4.53 -17.55
N SER A 97 -35.18 4.69 -18.17
CA SER A 97 -35.62 5.93 -18.83
C SER A 97 -35.84 7.15 -17.91
N ARG A 98 -35.84 7.01 -16.58
CA ARG A 98 -36.28 8.04 -15.61
C ARG A 98 -35.39 8.12 -14.36
N TYR A 99 -35.13 9.36 -13.94
CA TYR A 99 -34.30 9.72 -12.79
C TYR A 99 -32.83 9.27 -12.95
N SER A 100 -31.91 10.07 -12.46
CA SER A 100 -30.49 9.72 -12.47
C SER A 100 -29.75 10.38 -11.33
N PHE A 101 -28.62 9.77 -10.97
CA PHE A 101 -27.85 10.03 -9.76
C PHE A 101 -26.35 10.00 -10.10
N ARG A 102 -25.47 10.24 -9.11
CA ARG A 102 -24.01 10.31 -9.29
C ARG A 102 -23.39 9.02 -9.87
N GLY A 103 -24.05 7.87 -9.74
CA GLY A 103 -23.63 6.63 -10.39
C GLY A 103 -22.59 5.88 -9.59
N PHE A 104 -21.42 5.58 -10.15
CA PHE A 104 -20.40 4.81 -9.44
C PHE A 104 -18.97 5.18 -9.79
N GLN A 105 -18.07 4.83 -8.88
CA GLN A 105 -16.63 4.74 -9.10
C GLN A 105 -16.11 3.42 -8.53
N ALA A 106 -15.28 2.72 -9.29
CA ALA A 106 -14.59 1.50 -8.87
C ALA A 106 -13.13 1.49 -9.36
N HIS A 107 -12.27 0.77 -8.66
CA HIS A 107 -10.87 0.54 -9.04
C HIS A 107 -10.65 -0.95 -9.27
N TYR A 108 -9.96 -1.34 -10.33
CA TYR A 108 -9.58 -2.72 -10.60
C TYR A 108 -8.06 -2.90 -10.68
N SER A 109 -7.58 -4.11 -10.43
CA SER A 109 -6.16 -4.48 -10.49
C SER A 109 -5.98 -5.98 -10.71
N SER A 110 -4.99 -6.36 -11.51
CA SER A 110 -4.54 -7.74 -11.71
C SER A 110 -3.78 -8.25 -10.47
N LEU A 111 -4.10 -9.46 -10.00
CA LEU A 111 -3.29 -10.22 -9.02
C LEU A 111 -2.87 -11.56 -9.65
N PRO A 112 -1.67 -12.10 -9.39
CA PRO A 112 -1.26 -13.41 -9.90
C PRO A 112 -2.30 -14.51 -9.57
N ALA A 113 -2.61 -15.36 -10.54
CA ALA A 113 -3.78 -16.23 -10.49
C ALA A 113 -3.66 -17.39 -9.48
N ASP A 114 -2.45 -17.78 -9.10
CA ASP A 114 -2.19 -18.94 -8.25
C ASP A 114 -1.25 -18.60 -7.10
N HIS A 115 -1.38 -19.32 -5.98
CA HIS A 115 -0.36 -19.36 -4.92
C HIS A 115 0.96 -20.03 -5.35
N ASN A 116 1.10 -20.39 -6.63
CA ASN A 116 2.27 -21.07 -7.19
C ASN A 116 3.49 -20.14 -7.37
N THR A 117 3.30 -18.83 -7.47
CA THR A 117 4.39 -17.85 -7.45
C THR A 117 3.97 -16.61 -6.68
N THR A 118 4.85 -16.07 -5.82
CA THR A 118 4.60 -14.80 -5.13
C THR A 118 5.82 -13.91 -5.21
N LEU A 119 5.61 -12.62 -5.48
CA LEU A 119 6.62 -11.57 -5.39
C LEU A 119 6.17 -10.60 -4.29
N ARG A 120 7.04 -10.30 -3.34
CA ARG A 120 6.83 -9.27 -2.32
C ARG A 120 8.03 -8.34 -2.33
N CYS A 121 7.82 -7.09 -2.75
CA CYS A 121 8.81 -6.03 -2.51
C CYS A 121 8.79 -5.74 -1.01
N LEU A 122 9.87 -6.09 -0.32
CA LEU A 122 10.11 -5.69 1.07
C LEU A 122 11.03 -4.46 1.07
N PRO A 123 11.14 -3.72 2.19
CA PRO A 123 11.96 -2.49 2.25
C PRO A 123 13.40 -2.62 1.78
N ASP A 124 14.01 -3.81 1.91
CA ASP A 124 15.43 -4.04 1.67
C ASP A 124 15.75 -5.02 0.52
N TYR A 125 14.77 -5.81 0.07
CA TYR A 125 14.95 -6.79 -1.01
C TYR A 125 13.62 -7.22 -1.65
N MET A 126 13.70 -7.75 -2.87
CA MET A 126 12.60 -8.44 -3.53
C MET A 126 12.56 -9.89 -3.02
N HIS A 127 11.49 -10.26 -2.33
CA HIS A 127 11.24 -11.62 -1.88
C HIS A 127 10.39 -12.34 -2.92
N ALA A 128 10.99 -13.23 -3.71
CA ALA A 128 10.31 -13.98 -4.76
C ALA A 128 10.29 -15.49 -4.43
N VAL A 129 9.10 -16.08 -4.46
CA VAL A 129 8.85 -17.49 -4.15
C VAL A 129 8.25 -18.18 -5.37
N VAL A 130 8.78 -19.35 -5.74
CA VAL A 130 8.29 -20.19 -6.83
C VAL A 130 8.03 -21.61 -6.34
N SER A 131 6.82 -22.11 -6.53
CA SER A 131 6.41 -23.47 -6.19
C SER A 131 7.25 -24.51 -6.95
N ARG A 132 7.78 -25.48 -6.21
CA ARG A 132 8.52 -26.61 -6.78
C ARG A 132 7.61 -27.58 -7.51
N ASP A 133 6.33 -27.68 -7.13
CA ASP A 133 5.36 -28.54 -7.80
C ASP A 133 4.89 -27.91 -9.12
N TYR A 134 4.82 -26.58 -9.17
CA TYR A 134 4.70 -25.84 -10.43
C TYR A 134 5.90 -26.11 -11.36
N LEU A 135 7.14 -25.95 -10.87
CA LEU A 135 8.35 -26.23 -11.68
C LEU A 135 8.40 -27.69 -12.16
N GLN A 136 8.04 -28.65 -11.30
CA GLN A 136 8.00 -30.08 -11.65
C GLN A 136 6.87 -30.44 -12.63
N SER A 137 5.68 -29.84 -12.53
CA SER A 137 4.58 -30.07 -13.47
C SER A 137 4.89 -29.50 -14.86
N GLN A 138 5.56 -28.34 -14.91
CA GLN A 138 6.18 -27.81 -16.14
C GLN A 138 7.41 -28.62 -16.59
N GLY A 139 7.90 -29.54 -15.75
CA GLY A 139 9.01 -30.45 -16.01
C GLY A 139 10.35 -29.74 -16.16
N TYR A 140 10.66 -28.83 -15.23
CA TYR A 140 11.96 -28.20 -15.02
C TYR A 140 12.52 -28.57 -13.64
N SER A 141 13.83 -28.44 -13.48
CA SER A 141 14.53 -28.72 -12.22
C SER A 141 14.66 -27.44 -11.39
N ALA A 142 14.27 -27.50 -10.11
CA ALA A 142 14.46 -26.41 -9.14
C ALA A 142 15.94 -26.00 -8.96
N GLN A 143 16.88 -26.89 -9.28
CA GLN A 143 18.32 -26.65 -9.27
C GLN A 143 18.82 -25.89 -10.50
N MET A 144 17.99 -25.72 -11.54
CA MET A 144 18.29 -24.97 -12.79
C MET A 144 17.68 -23.57 -12.80
N VAL A 145 17.27 -23.06 -11.62
CA VAL A 145 16.70 -21.73 -11.43
C VAL A 145 17.81 -20.77 -10.97
N THR A 146 18.03 -19.67 -11.71
CA THR A 146 19.02 -18.62 -11.38
C THR A 146 18.44 -17.22 -11.59
N LEU A 147 19.20 -16.16 -11.26
CA LEU A 147 18.80 -14.76 -11.46
C LEU A 147 19.52 -14.13 -12.67
N ASN A 148 19.54 -12.80 -12.74
CA ASN A 148 20.48 -12.09 -13.60
C ASN A 148 21.94 -12.40 -13.29
N ASP A 149 22.31 -12.41 -12.01
CA ASP A 149 23.59 -12.98 -11.57
C ASP A 149 23.44 -14.45 -11.14
N ASN A 150 24.33 -15.32 -11.64
CA ASN A 150 24.40 -16.72 -11.27
C ASN A 150 25.18 -16.98 -9.97
N SER A 151 25.80 -15.95 -9.37
CA SER A 151 26.39 -16.02 -8.03
C SER A 151 25.31 -16.15 -6.95
N CYS A 152 24.21 -15.40 -7.10
CA CYS A 152 23.07 -15.45 -6.18
C CYS A 152 22.24 -16.73 -6.38
N ARG A 153 22.12 -17.51 -5.31
CA ARG A 153 21.42 -18.80 -5.29
C ARG A 153 20.13 -18.72 -4.48
N PRO A 154 19.06 -19.41 -4.89
CA PRO A 154 17.85 -19.50 -4.09
C PRO A 154 18.06 -20.40 -2.87
N THR A 155 17.30 -20.13 -1.82
CA THR A 155 17.00 -21.11 -0.78
C THR A 155 15.96 -22.09 -1.34
N ILE A 156 16.35 -23.35 -1.52
CA ILE A 156 15.48 -24.39 -2.08
C ILE A 156 14.95 -25.26 -0.93
N THR A 157 13.62 -25.26 -0.73
CA THR A 157 12.95 -26.10 0.28
C THR A 157 12.39 -27.37 -0.36
N THR A 158 11.48 -28.08 0.33
CA THR A 158 10.72 -29.20 -0.23
C THR A 158 9.61 -28.74 -1.18
N GLN A 159 8.96 -27.61 -0.89
CA GLN A 159 7.79 -27.09 -1.60
C GLN A 159 8.09 -25.85 -2.46
N GLU A 160 9.14 -25.09 -2.15
CA GLU A 160 9.40 -23.77 -2.71
C GLU A 160 10.87 -23.56 -3.15
N VAL A 161 11.06 -22.61 -4.06
CA VAL A 161 12.33 -21.99 -4.44
C VAL A 161 12.22 -20.51 -4.08
N VAL A 162 12.98 -20.08 -3.07
CA VAL A 162 12.88 -18.74 -2.48
C VAL A 162 14.12 -17.93 -2.82
N PHE A 163 13.91 -16.72 -3.34
CA PHE A 163 14.95 -15.72 -3.57
C PHE A 163 14.69 -14.49 -2.69
N ASN A 164 15.72 -14.07 -1.96
CA ASN A 164 15.79 -12.74 -1.35
C ASN A 164 16.80 -11.94 -2.18
N ILE A 165 16.31 -10.99 -2.97
CA ILE A 165 17.09 -10.33 -4.04
C ILE A 165 17.35 -8.87 -3.65
N PRO A 166 18.58 -8.50 -3.26
CA PRO A 166 18.91 -7.13 -2.89
C PRO A 166 18.69 -6.16 -4.06
N TYR A 167 18.28 -4.94 -3.73
CA TYR A 167 18.05 -3.87 -4.70
C TYR A 167 19.34 -3.33 -5.34
N ASP A 168 20.48 -3.55 -4.68
CA ASP A 168 21.84 -3.17 -5.07
C ASP A 168 22.69 -4.35 -5.58
N GLY A 169 22.16 -5.57 -5.58
CA GLY A 169 22.90 -6.81 -5.84
C GLY A 169 22.24 -7.77 -6.83
N CYS A 170 22.81 -8.98 -6.96
CA CYS A 170 22.25 -10.10 -7.74
C CYS A 170 21.87 -9.83 -9.21
N GLY A 171 22.48 -8.81 -9.85
CA GLY A 171 22.13 -8.39 -11.21
C GLY A 171 20.76 -7.70 -11.31
N THR A 172 20.26 -7.14 -10.21
CA THR A 172 19.12 -6.22 -10.22
C THR A 172 19.50 -4.96 -10.99
N VAL A 173 18.68 -4.59 -11.98
CA VAL A 173 18.81 -3.37 -12.76
C VAL A 173 17.98 -2.28 -12.08
N ARG A 174 18.56 -1.09 -11.89
CA ARG A 174 17.87 0.07 -11.33
C ARG A 174 17.72 1.15 -12.40
N GLU A 175 16.48 1.52 -12.70
CA GLU A 175 16.14 2.60 -13.63
C GLU A 175 15.47 3.74 -12.84
N GLU A 176 15.94 4.97 -13.01
CA GLU A 176 15.36 6.15 -12.36
C GLU A 176 14.75 7.07 -13.42
N THR A 177 13.50 7.44 -13.17
CA THR A 177 12.69 8.41 -13.91
C THR A 177 12.24 9.49 -12.93
N ASN A 178 11.83 10.66 -13.42
CA ASN A 178 11.61 11.86 -12.58
C ASN A 178 10.74 11.62 -11.32
N ASP A 179 9.79 10.68 -11.38
CA ASP A 179 8.89 10.33 -10.27
C ASP A 179 9.06 8.87 -9.76
N THR A 180 9.89 8.02 -10.39
CA THR A 180 9.89 6.56 -10.13
C THR A 180 11.28 5.92 -10.17
N ILE A 181 11.52 4.96 -9.27
CA ILE A 181 12.69 4.09 -9.27
C ILE A 181 12.22 2.65 -9.51
N ASN A 182 12.52 2.09 -10.67
CA ASN A 182 12.20 0.71 -11.01
C ASN A 182 13.40 -0.20 -10.69
N TYR A 183 13.20 -1.23 -9.88
CA TYR A 183 14.18 -2.29 -9.64
C TYR A 183 13.72 -3.57 -10.33
N SER A 184 14.40 -4.01 -11.38
CA SER A 184 14.04 -5.21 -12.14
C SER A 184 15.10 -6.30 -12.07
N ASN A 185 14.68 -7.56 -12.02
CA ASN A 185 15.54 -8.73 -12.14
C ASN A 185 14.76 -9.83 -12.91
N MET A 186 15.41 -10.95 -13.22
CA MET A 186 14.78 -12.02 -13.99
C MET A 186 15.17 -13.39 -13.43
N ILE A 187 14.17 -14.12 -12.95
CA ILE A 187 14.32 -15.52 -12.53
C ILE A 187 14.28 -16.39 -13.80
N LYS A 188 15.42 -17.02 -14.10
CA LYS A 188 15.65 -17.81 -15.31
C LYS A 188 15.61 -19.28 -14.94
N VAL A 189 14.81 -20.07 -15.66
CA VAL A 189 14.79 -21.53 -15.54
C VAL A 189 15.28 -22.13 -16.85
N ALA A 190 16.47 -22.74 -16.80
CA ALA A 190 17.02 -23.41 -17.97
C ALA A 190 16.30 -24.74 -18.24
N SER A 191 15.97 -25.01 -19.50
CA SER A 191 15.56 -26.36 -19.92
C SER A 191 16.72 -27.34 -19.72
N SER A 192 16.48 -28.45 -19.03
CA SER A 192 17.46 -29.53 -18.88
C SER A 192 17.80 -30.18 -20.23
N GLY A 193 19.07 -30.14 -20.65
CA GLY A 193 19.54 -30.86 -21.83
C GLY A 193 20.91 -30.37 -22.33
N TYR A 194 21.89 -31.27 -22.42
CA TYR A 194 23.26 -30.95 -22.85
C TYR A 194 23.50 -31.01 -24.37
N ILE A 195 22.57 -31.57 -25.16
CA ILE A 195 22.75 -31.81 -26.60
C ILE A 195 21.54 -31.35 -27.42
N ILE A 196 20.31 -31.56 -26.93
CA ILE A 196 19.07 -31.12 -27.62
C ILE A 196 18.19 -30.39 -26.62
N LYS A 197 17.94 -29.10 -26.85
CA LYS A 197 17.00 -28.28 -26.08
C LYS A 197 15.58 -28.50 -26.59
N ARG A 198 14.78 -29.29 -25.86
CA ARG A 198 13.40 -29.67 -26.24
C ARG A 198 12.29 -28.79 -25.63
N LYS A 199 12.63 -27.85 -24.73
CA LYS A 199 11.72 -26.85 -24.17
C LYS A 199 12.33 -25.45 -24.31
N LYS A 200 11.50 -24.39 -24.28
CA LYS A 200 11.97 -23.01 -24.07
C LYS A 200 12.67 -22.90 -22.69
N ASN A 201 13.30 -21.76 -22.39
CA ASN A 201 13.58 -21.41 -21.00
C ASN A 201 12.34 -20.70 -20.43
N ILE A 202 12.10 -20.78 -19.12
CA ILE A 202 11.17 -19.86 -18.46
C ILE A 202 11.96 -18.63 -18.04
N ASN A 203 11.47 -17.44 -18.41
CA ASN A 203 11.99 -16.15 -17.99
C ASN A 203 10.88 -15.42 -17.22
N LEU A 204 10.93 -15.48 -15.89
CA LEU A 204 10.06 -14.70 -15.00
C LEU A 204 10.71 -13.34 -14.76
N HIS A 205 10.23 -12.31 -15.44
CA HIS A 205 10.60 -10.93 -15.14
C HIS A 205 9.92 -10.52 -13.83
N ILE A 206 10.69 -9.91 -12.94
CA ILE A 206 10.22 -9.38 -11.65
C ILE A 206 10.65 -7.93 -11.54
N SER A 207 9.71 -7.05 -11.21
CA SER A 207 9.93 -5.62 -11.07
C SER A 207 9.30 -5.12 -9.78
N CYS A 208 10.12 -4.48 -8.94
CA CYS A 208 9.73 -3.76 -7.76
C CYS A 208 9.86 -2.26 -8.02
N LYS A 209 8.72 -1.61 -8.33
CA LYS A 209 8.68 -0.18 -8.66
C LYS A 209 8.42 0.63 -7.38
N MET A 210 9.37 1.47 -7.02
CA MET A 210 9.24 2.51 -6.01
C MET A 210 8.82 3.82 -6.71
N LEU A 211 8.02 4.64 -6.03
CA LEU A 211 7.36 5.82 -6.59
C LEU A 211 7.10 6.80 -5.42
N GLN A 212 5.91 7.40 -5.37
CA GLN A 212 5.41 8.15 -4.22
C GLN A 212 4.67 7.31 -3.13
N LYS A 213 3.54 6.58 -3.38
CA LYS A 213 2.80 5.82 -2.30
C LYS A 213 2.42 4.30 -2.49
N THR A 214 2.94 3.41 -1.61
CA THR A 214 2.96 1.90 -1.42
C THR A 214 4.23 1.09 -1.89
N TRP A 215 4.18 -0.14 -2.41
CA TRP A 215 5.30 -0.73 -3.19
C TRP A 215 4.69 -1.57 -4.31
N MET A 216 5.20 -1.45 -5.53
CA MET A 216 4.58 -2.04 -6.72
C MET A 216 5.26 -3.33 -7.16
N GLN A 217 4.51 -4.43 -7.14
CA GLN A 217 4.97 -5.80 -7.40
C GLN A 217 4.46 -6.24 -8.77
N VAL A 218 5.35 -6.29 -9.77
CA VAL A 218 5.05 -6.78 -11.13
C VAL A 218 5.86 -8.04 -11.37
N MET A 219 5.19 -9.15 -11.73
CA MET A 219 5.86 -10.42 -12.04
C MET A 219 5.15 -11.12 -13.21
N TYR A 220 5.87 -11.30 -14.32
CA TYR A 220 5.30 -11.81 -15.58
C TYR A 220 6.27 -12.77 -16.29
N THR A 221 5.72 -13.70 -17.07
CA THR A 221 6.52 -14.54 -17.97
C THR A 221 6.63 -13.87 -19.33
N ALA A 222 7.85 -13.51 -19.75
CA ALA A 222 8.05 -12.93 -21.07
C ALA A 222 8.12 -14.02 -22.15
N GLU A 223 7.13 -14.03 -23.07
CA GLU A 223 7.31 -14.58 -24.41
C GLU A 223 7.62 -13.43 -25.39
N ASP A 224 8.89 -13.39 -25.84
CA ASP A 224 9.33 -12.71 -27.07
C ASP A 224 8.93 -11.22 -27.25
N THR A 225 9.29 -10.40 -26.25
CA THR A 225 9.62 -8.94 -26.33
C THR A 225 8.61 -7.94 -26.92
N VAL A 226 7.91 -7.22 -26.04
CA VAL A 226 7.65 -5.77 -26.17
C VAL A 226 7.72 -5.13 -24.78
N ASP A 227 8.52 -4.08 -24.59
CA ASP A 227 8.57 -3.35 -23.30
C ASP A 227 7.35 -2.43 -23.13
N VAL A 228 6.33 -2.94 -22.44
CA VAL A 228 5.16 -2.16 -22.04
C VAL A 228 5.49 -1.34 -20.79
N ASN A 229 5.82 -0.07 -21.01
CA ASN A 229 6.12 0.91 -19.96
C ASN A 229 4.85 1.34 -19.17
N GLU A 230 4.28 0.45 -18.36
CA GLU A 230 3.17 0.77 -17.44
C GLU A 230 3.68 1.33 -16.09
N TYR A 231 2.87 2.22 -15.49
CA TYR A 231 3.20 3.00 -14.30
C TYR A 231 2.04 2.93 -13.28
N GLN A 232 2.36 2.48 -12.07
CA GLN A 232 1.47 2.28 -10.92
C GLN A 232 2.33 2.46 -9.64
N PHE A 233 1.77 2.69 -8.44
CA PHE A 233 2.40 3.55 -7.41
C PHE A 233 2.91 2.86 -6.10
N GLY A 234 4.01 3.36 -5.48
CA GLY A 234 4.58 2.93 -4.16
C GLY A 234 5.41 4.05 -3.39
N ARG A 235 5.71 4.46 -2.10
CA ARG A 235 5.73 4.32 -0.56
C ARG A 235 6.39 3.21 0.29
N TYR A 236 7.53 3.61 0.86
CA TYR A 236 7.76 3.79 2.32
C TYR A 236 6.72 3.20 3.28
N ASP A 237 7.14 2.16 4.02
CA ASP A 237 6.50 1.75 5.27
C ASP A 237 7.08 2.57 6.43
N THR A 238 6.21 3.01 7.35
CA THR A 238 6.60 3.88 8.47
C THR A 238 5.74 3.57 9.69
N ASN A 239 6.37 3.45 10.86
CA ASN A 239 5.66 3.28 12.13
C ASN A 239 6.13 4.27 13.21
N ILE A 240 5.41 4.30 14.33
CA ILE A 240 5.79 5.07 15.52
C ILE A 240 5.67 4.13 16.72
N THR A 241 6.74 4.04 17.52
CA THR A 241 6.81 3.15 18.69
C THR A 241 7.05 3.95 19.97
N PHE A 242 6.32 3.62 21.04
CA PHE A 242 6.50 4.20 22.37
C PHE A 242 7.69 3.57 23.10
N TYR A 243 8.38 4.37 23.91
CA TYR A 243 9.50 3.96 24.74
C TYR A 243 9.30 4.38 26.19
N ASP A 244 9.91 3.63 27.10
CA ASP A 244 9.86 3.84 28.55
C ASP A 244 10.53 5.16 29.00
N SER A 245 11.55 5.59 28.25
CA SER A 245 12.54 6.56 28.69
C SER A 245 13.20 7.29 27.53
N SER A 246 13.86 8.42 27.83
CA SER A 246 14.71 9.15 26.89
C SER A 246 15.96 8.38 26.43
N ALA A 247 16.20 7.17 26.94
CA ALA A 247 17.27 6.28 26.45
C ALA A 247 16.84 5.50 25.19
N PHE A 248 15.54 5.47 24.85
CA PHE A 248 14.98 4.75 23.71
C PHE A 248 15.49 3.30 23.59
N SER A 249 15.58 2.62 24.74
CA SER A 249 16.17 1.29 24.88
C SER A 249 15.11 0.20 25.04
N GLN A 250 14.06 0.43 25.84
CA GLN A 250 12.95 -0.50 26.01
C GLN A 250 11.67 0.07 25.38
N GLN A 251 11.09 -0.70 24.45
CA GLN A 251 9.80 -0.38 23.82
C GLN A 251 8.66 -0.68 24.79
N VAL A 252 7.61 0.15 24.76
CA VAL A 252 6.34 -0.13 25.43
C VAL A 252 5.49 -0.95 24.47
N LEU A 253 5.09 -2.14 24.89
CA LEU A 253 4.28 -3.09 24.10
C LEU A 253 2.82 -3.16 24.58
N ASP A 254 2.51 -2.54 25.71
CA ASP A 254 1.17 -2.54 26.30
C ASP A 254 0.17 -1.75 25.47
N THR A 255 -0.97 -2.36 25.17
CA THR A 255 -2.10 -1.74 24.48
C THR A 255 -3.39 -2.05 25.24
N PRO A 256 -4.07 -1.06 25.86
CA PRO A 256 -3.74 0.37 25.90
C PRO A 256 -2.44 0.69 26.66
N TYR A 257 -1.78 1.80 26.30
CA TYR A 257 -0.66 2.32 27.08
C TYR A 257 -1.18 3.14 28.27
N PHE A 258 -1.05 2.60 29.48
CA PHE A 258 -1.53 3.24 30.71
C PHE A 258 -0.53 4.25 31.30
N ILE A 259 -0.92 5.52 31.27
CA ILE A 259 -0.11 6.69 31.59
C ILE A 259 -0.62 7.47 32.81
N ASP A 260 0.26 8.25 33.43
CA ASP A 260 -0.08 9.27 34.41
C ASP A 260 -0.07 10.68 33.76
N LEU A 261 -0.88 11.62 34.27
CA LEU A 261 -0.95 12.98 33.71
C LEU A 261 0.39 13.70 33.86
N ASN A 262 0.77 14.46 32.83
CA ASN A 262 2.07 15.14 32.70
C ASN A 262 3.31 14.22 32.65
N GLN A 263 3.15 12.89 32.62
CA GLN A 263 4.25 11.95 32.33
C GLN A 263 4.89 12.28 30.97
N ASN A 264 6.22 12.23 30.84
CA ASN A 264 6.86 12.33 29.54
C ASN A 264 6.59 11.03 28.75
N LEU A 265 6.02 11.16 27.55
CA LEU A 265 5.86 10.05 26.61
C LEU A 265 6.97 10.15 25.56
N TYR A 266 7.78 9.11 25.42
CA TYR A 266 8.89 9.05 24.46
C TYR A 266 8.48 8.23 23.24
N LEU A 267 8.74 8.74 22.03
CA LEU A 267 8.31 8.15 20.78
C LEU A 267 9.46 8.16 19.76
N GLN A 268 9.59 7.07 19.00
CA GLN A 268 10.45 7.02 17.83
C GLN A 268 9.59 6.75 16.60
N ALA A 269 9.56 7.70 15.66
CA ALA A 269 9.12 7.42 14.30
C ALA A 269 10.23 6.68 13.54
N CYS A 270 9.86 5.67 12.75
CA CYS A 270 10.77 4.83 11.98
C CYS A 270 10.34 4.80 10.51
N LEU A 271 11.30 4.94 9.60
CA LEU A 271 11.18 4.68 8.18
C LEU A 271 11.81 3.31 7.86
N HIS A 272 11.01 2.38 7.35
CA HIS A 272 11.49 1.08 6.92
C HIS A 272 11.87 1.16 5.44
N SER A 273 13.18 1.28 5.18
CA SER A 273 13.79 1.34 3.85
C SER A 273 15.29 1.02 3.94
N SER A 274 15.84 0.34 2.94
CA SER A 274 17.28 0.14 2.80
C SER A 274 18.03 1.31 2.15
N ASP A 275 17.35 2.31 1.57
CA ASP A 275 18.03 3.42 0.89
C ASP A 275 18.67 4.37 1.91
N PRO A 276 20.01 4.40 2.06
CA PRO A 276 20.68 5.22 3.07
C PRO A 276 20.59 6.73 2.79
N ASN A 277 20.07 7.11 1.62
CA ASN A 277 19.90 8.50 1.20
C ASN A 277 18.53 9.08 1.60
N LEU A 278 17.77 8.42 2.49
CA LEU A 278 16.51 8.93 3.00
C LEU A 278 16.61 9.45 4.43
N LYS A 279 15.70 10.34 4.80
CA LYS A 279 15.52 10.87 6.15
C LYS A 279 14.03 11.00 6.47
N VAL A 280 13.64 10.59 7.67
CA VAL A 280 12.29 10.84 8.21
C VAL A 280 12.25 12.09 9.08
N PHE A 281 11.14 12.81 9.04
CA PHE A 281 10.84 14.00 9.84
C PHE A 281 9.41 13.92 10.37
N VAL A 282 9.18 14.38 11.61
CA VAL A 282 7.82 14.48 12.17
C VAL A 282 7.30 15.87 11.84
N ASP A 283 6.35 15.96 10.91
CA ASP A 283 5.83 17.24 10.45
C ASP A 283 4.70 17.76 11.34
N THR A 284 3.65 16.95 11.48
CA THR A 284 2.41 17.34 12.15
C THR A 284 1.91 16.16 12.96
N CYS A 285 1.67 16.32 14.26
CA CYS A 285 1.00 15.30 15.08
C CYS A 285 -0.21 15.92 15.77
N VAL A 286 -1.36 15.28 15.60
CA VAL A 286 -2.66 15.70 16.11
C VAL A 286 -3.24 14.60 16.99
N ALA A 287 -3.65 14.93 18.21
CA ALA A 287 -4.34 14.01 19.10
C ALA A 287 -5.87 14.14 18.98
N SER A 288 -6.59 13.03 19.14
CA SER A 288 -8.06 12.94 19.15
C SER A 288 -8.55 11.80 20.05
N PRO A 289 -9.77 11.86 20.62
CA PRO A 289 -10.38 10.71 21.29
C PRO A 289 -11.02 9.68 20.33
N ASP A 290 -11.23 9.98 19.05
CA ASP A 290 -11.71 9.02 18.04
C ASP A 290 -10.58 8.71 17.02
N PRO A 291 -10.19 7.44 16.81
CA PRO A 291 -9.14 7.07 15.86
C PRO A 291 -9.50 7.29 14.38
N ARG A 292 -10.71 7.78 14.07
CA ARG A 292 -11.22 8.00 12.71
C ARG A 292 -11.49 9.47 12.39
N ASP A 293 -11.49 10.36 13.38
CA ASP A 293 -11.68 11.80 13.18
C ASP A 293 -10.68 12.61 14.00
N PHE A 294 -9.77 13.29 13.30
CA PHE A 294 -8.76 14.18 13.87
C PHE A 294 -9.05 15.67 13.56
N ASN A 295 -10.30 16.01 13.27
CA ASN A 295 -10.73 17.36 12.87
C ASN A 295 -11.69 18.02 13.86
N THR A 296 -12.61 17.26 14.48
CA THR A 296 -13.67 17.85 15.33
C THR A 296 -13.23 18.18 16.75
N LEU A 297 -12.61 17.22 17.47
CA LEU A 297 -12.04 17.43 18.80
C LEU A 297 -10.56 17.05 18.81
N ALA A 298 -9.74 17.98 18.31
CA ALA A 298 -8.35 17.77 17.97
C ALA A 298 -7.39 18.65 18.80
N TYR A 299 -6.18 18.14 19.07
CA TYR A 299 -5.08 18.91 19.67
C TYR A 299 -3.79 18.75 18.86
N ASP A 300 -3.33 19.85 18.23
CA ASP A 300 -2.02 19.92 17.56
C ASP A 300 -0.89 19.84 18.60
N ILE A 301 -0.04 18.82 18.57
CA ILE A 301 1.17 18.71 19.40
C ILE A 301 2.36 19.40 18.68
N VAL A 302 2.49 19.12 17.38
CA VAL A 302 3.43 19.74 16.44
C VAL A 302 2.70 19.91 15.11
N ARG A 303 3.00 20.96 14.34
CA ARG A 303 2.36 21.25 13.06
C ARG A 303 3.31 22.00 12.12
N ASN A 304 3.47 21.53 10.89
CA ASN A 304 4.47 22.03 9.93
C ASN A 304 5.89 22.14 10.55
N GLY A 305 6.27 21.15 11.36
CA GLY A 305 7.52 21.12 12.14
C GLY A 305 7.58 22.03 13.37
N CYS A 306 6.54 22.84 13.64
CA CYS A 306 6.50 23.78 14.76
C CYS A 306 5.77 23.18 15.98
N PRO A 307 6.41 23.07 17.16
CA PRO A 307 5.75 22.57 18.36
C PRO A 307 4.67 23.55 18.86
N ARG A 308 3.61 23.03 19.46
CA ARG A 308 2.51 23.83 20.02
C ARG A 308 2.85 24.47 21.36
N ASP A 309 3.62 23.76 22.18
CA ASP A 309 4.04 24.17 23.52
C ASP A 309 5.44 23.62 23.87
N SER A 310 5.89 23.86 25.10
CA SER A 310 7.20 23.42 25.62
C SER A 310 7.25 21.95 26.08
N SER A 311 6.16 21.19 25.96
CA SER A 311 6.17 19.76 26.26
C SER A 311 6.88 18.95 25.16
N TYR A 312 6.78 19.42 23.90
CA TYR A 312 7.40 18.75 22.77
C TYR A 312 8.90 19.03 22.68
N ALA A 313 9.70 17.98 22.56
CA ALA A 313 11.14 18.09 22.31
C ALA A 313 11.65 16.91 21.46
N THR A 314 12.63 17.17 20.58
CA THR A 314 13.29 16.16 19.75
C THR A 314 14.57 15.66 20.40
N PHE A 315 15.01 14.45 20.03
CA PHE A 315 16.21 13.80 20.52
C PHE A 315 17.14 13.39 19.39
N TYR A 316 18.44 13.31 19.69
CA TYR A 316 19.42 12.74 18.75
C TYR A 316 19.01 11.32 18.35
N SER A 317 19.06 11.05 17.06
CA SER A 317 18.61 9.80 16.45
C SER A 317 19.80 9.17 15.69
N PRO A 318 20.13 7.88 15.94
CA PRO A 318 21.39 7.28 15.46
C PRO A 318 21.38 6.91 13.96
N SER A 319 20.25 7.07 13.29
CA SER A 319 20.07 6.94 11.84
C SER A 319 19.12 8.04 11.36
N SER A 320 19.27 8.48 10.11
CA SER A 320 18.31 9.36 9.43
C SER A 320 16.92 8.75 9.29
N HIS A 321 16.81 7.41 9.36
CA HIS A 321 15.55 6.68 9.28
C HIS A 321 14.77 6.69 10.60
N PHE A 322 15.32 7.29 11.66
CA PHE A 322 14.63 7.48 12.94
C PHE A 322 14.44 8.96 13.25
N ALA A 323 13.24 9.33 13.73
CA ALA A 323 13.00 10.63 14.36
C ALA A 323 12.45 10.42 15.77
N ARG A 324 13.29 10.73 16.77
CA ARG A 324 12.96 10.59 18.20
C ARG A 324 12.42 11.90 18.78
N PHE A 325 11.34 11.81 19.53
CA PHE A 325 10.69 12.95 20.18
C PHE A 325 10.02 12.55 21.50
N LYS A 326 9.63 13.55 22.29
CA LYS A 326 8.69 13.41 23.41
C LYS A 326 7.57 14.43 23.31
N PHE A 327 6.50 14.19 24.06
CA PHE A 327 5.60 15.23 24.57
C PHE A 327 5.12 14.85 25.99
N ASN A 328 4.35 15.70 26.67
CA ASN A 328 3.81 15.36 28.01
C ASN A 328 2.37 14.87 27.91
N ALA A 329 2.04 13.84 28.69
CA ALA A 329 0.75 13.18 28.75
C ALA A 329 -0.38 14.13 29.20
N PHE A 330 -1.54 14.04 28.53
CA PHE A 330 -2.74 14.81 28.82
C PHE A 330 -4.02 13.97 28.62
N GLU A 331 -5.13 14.45 29.17
CA GLU A 331 -6.49 13.93 28.93
C GLU A 331 -7.37 15.02 28.32
N PHE A 332 -8.39 14.63 27.54
CA PHE A 332 -9.43 15.57 27.12
C PHE A 332 -10.39 15.85 28.29
N ILE A 333 -10.88 17.09 28.39
CA ILE A 333 -11.74 17.54 29.51
C ILE A 333 -13.13 16.86 29.47
N SER A 334 -13.58 16.46 28.28
CA SER A 334 -14.77 15.60 28.10
C SER A 334 -14.44 14.13 28.42
N ARG A 335 -15.43 13.35 28.88
CA ARG A 335 -15.28 11.94 29.33
C ARG A 335 -14.88 10.94 28.22
N HIS A 336 -13.66 11.07 27.69
CA HIS A 336 -13.07 10.14 26.74
C HIS A 336 -11.92 9.38 27.44
N PRO A 337 -12.01 8.06 27.64
CA PRO A 337 -10.98 7.30 28.35
C PRO A 337 -9.69 7.12 27.53
N SER A 338 -9.77 7.25 26.21
CA SER A 338 -8.69 7.02 25.26
C SER A 338 -8.25 8.31 24.55
N VAL A 339 -6.95 8.40 24.27
CA VAL A 339 -6.34 9.34 23.33
C VAL A 339 -5.63 8.55 22.22
N TYR A 340 -5.78 9.01 20.98
CA TYR A 340 -5.09 8.51 19.80
C TYR A 340 -4.29 9.66 19.17
N LEU A 341 -3.19 9.36 18.49
CA LEU A 341 -2.36 10.32 17.78
C LEU A 341 -2.36 9.98 16.29
N LYS A 342 -2.66 10.95 15.43
CA LYS A 342 -2.32 10.92 13.99
C LYS A 342 -1.06 11.76 13.79
N CYS A 343 0.01 11.16 13.30
CA CYS A 343 1.22 11.87 12.89
C CYS A 343 1.43 11.78 11.38
N GLU A 344 1.60 12.93 10.75
CA GLU A 344 2.09 13.09 9.37
C GLU A 344 3.62 13.09 9.44
N LEU A 345 4.24 12.02 8.94
CA LEU A 345 5.68 11.88 8.78
C LEU A 345 6.07 12.33 7.37
N MET A 346 7.13 13.12 7.24
CA MET A 346 7.72 13.42 5.93
C MET A 346 8.98 12.61 5.67
N VAL A 347 9.09 12.10 4.45
CA VAL A 347 10.31 11.48 3.91
C VAL A 347 10.95 12.48 2.95
N CYS A 348 12.24 12.74 3.12
CA CYS A 348 13.03 13.59 2.23
C CYS A 348 14.38 12.95 1.90
N ARG A 349 15.01 13.39 0.79
CA ARG A 349 16.37 13.00 0.43
C ARG A 349 17.39 13.60 1.41
N LEU A 350 18.34 12.78 1.86
CA LEU A 350 19.45 13.16 2.73
C LEU A 350 20.39 14.11 1.98
N GLY A 351 20.76 15.23 2.61
CA GLY A 351 21.57 16.27 1.98
C GLY A 351 20.78 17.30 1.16
N ASP A 352 19.47 17.12 0.94
CA ASP A 352 18.63 18.19 0.40
C ASP A 352 18.26 19.20 1.49
N TYR A 353 19.16 20.18 1.68
CA TYR A 353 18.97 21.31 2.60
C TYR A 353 17.81 22.25 2.21
N SER A 354 17.27 22.14 0.99
CA SER A 354 16.07 22.88 0.58
C SER A 354 14.78 22.21 1.05
N SER A 355 14.81 20.90 1.34
CA SER A 355 13.65 20.14 1.77
C SER A 355 13.12 20.54 3.16
N HIS A 356 11.81 20.37 3.39
CA HIS A 356 11.19 20.69 4.67
C HIS A 356 11.76 19.86 5.86
N CYS A 357 12.26 18.65 5.61
CA CYS A 357 12.96 17.84 6.62
C CYS A 357 14.29 18.46 7.11
N TYR A 358 14.81 19.48 6.43
CA TYR A 358 15.94 20.30 6.86
C TYR A 358 15.53 21.72 7.27
N ARG A 359 14.49 22.31 6.64
CA ARG A 359 13.93 23.61 7.05
C ARG A 359 13.28 23.59 8.44
N GLY A 360 12.72 22.46 8.87
CA GLY A 360 12.10 22.31 10.19
C GLY A 360 10.79 23.10 10.32
N CYS A 361 10.61 23.85 11.41
CA CYS A 361 9.39 24.64 11.66
C CYS A 361 9.15 25.73 10.60
N THR A 362 8.04 25.65 9.87
CA THR A 362 7.64 26.67 8.89
C THR A 362 6.36 27.41 9.29
N SER A 363 6.52 28.64 9.78
CA SER A 363 5.42 29.49 10.32
C SER A 363 4.51 30.16 9.28
N ARG A 364 4.73 29.90 7.98
CA ARG A 364 3.88 30.38 6.89
C ARG A 364 3.67 29.29 5.85
N SER A 365 2.42 28.90 5.63
CA SER A 365 2.03 28.20 4.42
C SER A 365 2.20 29.14 3.22
N LYS A 366 3.37 29.05 2.57
CA LYS A 366 3.48 29.41 1.16
C LYS A 366 2.69 28.37 0.36
N ARG A 367 2.23 28.73 -0.85
CA ARG A 367 1.82 27.73 -1.83
C ARG A 367 3.06 26.90 -2.17
N ASP A 368 2.95 25.57 -2.15
CA ASP A 368 4.08 24.71 -2.43
C ASP A 368 4.54 24.86 -3.89
N THR A 369 5.83 25.17 -4.03
CA THR A 369 6.56 25.23 -5.29
C THR A 369 7.85 24.41 -5.18
N SER A 370 7.83 23.36 -4.36
CA SER A 370 8.86 22.33 -4.23
C SER A 370 8.19 20.99 -4.53
N SER A 371 8.72 20.22 -5.48
CA SER A 371 8.03 19.10 -6.12
C SER A 371 8.59 17.73 -5.73
N ALA A 372 9.00 17.55 -4.46
CA ALA A 372 9.72 16.35 -4.01
C ALA A 372 9.54 16.01 -2.51
N GLU A 373 8.50 16.52 -1.84
CA GLU A 373 8.29 16.34 -0.39
C GLU A 373 7.04 15.48 -0.10
N GLU A 374 7.22 14.38 0.65
CA GLU A 374 6.22 13.31 0.74
C GLU A 374 5.70 13.09 2.17
N LYS A 375 4.39 13.33 2.40
CA LYS A 375 3.70 13.06 3.68
C LYS A 375 3.10 11.65 3.77
N VAL A 376 3.30 10.98 4.90
CA VAL A 376 2.79 9.66 5.25
C VAL A 376 2.07 9.70 6.60
N ASP A 377 0.80 9.30 6.64
CA ASP A 377 -0.01 9.29 7.86
C ASP A 377 0.19 7.99 8.65
N VAL A 378 0.50 8.12 9.95
CA VAL A 378 0.58 7.03 10.94
C VAL A 378 -0.36 7.33 12.11
N VAL A 379 -1.16 6.36 12.54
CA VAL A 379 -2.04 6.47 13.72
C VAL A 379 -1.58 5.52 14.83
N VAL A 380 -1.46 6.01 16.06
CA VAL A 380 -1.07 5.21 17.24
C VAL A 380 -1.96 5.49 18.46
N GLY A 381 -2.12 4.47 19.30
CA GLY A 381 -3.00 4.45 20.47
C GLY A 381 -3.71 3.08 20.60
N PRO A 382 -4.64 2.91 21.56
CA PRO A 382 -5.07 3.91 22.54
C PRO A 382 -4.04 4.14 23.64
N ILE A 383 -3.86 5.41 23.99
CA ILE A 383 -3.23 5.86 25.23
C ILE A 383 -4.37 6.07 26.24
N GLN A 384 -4.24 5.58 27.47
CA GLN A 384 -5.28 5.71 28.50
C GLN A 384 -4.68 6.14 29.83
N ARG A 385 -5.43 6.94 30.61
CA ARG A 385 -5.03 7.26 31.98
C ARG A 385 -5.11 6.01 32.86
N ARG A 386 -4.10 5.78 33.70
CA ARG A 386 -4.14 4.71 34.70
C ARG A 386 -5.20 5.05 35.75
N GLU A 387 -6.26 4.23 35.84
CA GLU A 387 -7.22 4.35 36.94
C GLU A 387 -6.49 3.98 38.25
N GLY A 388 -6.52 4.90 39.21
CA GLY A 388 -5.97 4.64 40.54
C GLY A 388 -6.79 3.54 41.22
N ALA A 389 -6.13 2.50 41.71
CA ALA A 389 -6.79 1.38 42.37
C ALA A 389 -7.68 1.89 43.51
N ALA A 390 -9.00 1.80 43.33
CA ALA A 390 -9.96 2.07 44.39
C ALA A 390 -9.67 1.10 45.53
N GLN A 391 -9.14 1.62 46.64
CA GLN A 391 -8.80 0.80 47.80
C GLN A 391 -10.06 0.11 48.28
N GLY A 392 -10.00 -1.22 48.41
CA GLY A 392 -11.05 -2.02 49.02
C GLY A 392 -11.16 -1.69 50.50
N GLY A 393 -11.98 -0.68 50.82
CA GLY A 393 -12.25 -0.22 52.17
C GLY A 393 -13.08 -1.24 52.96
N ASN A 394 -12.43 -2.29 53.45
CA ASN A 394 -12.97 -3.14 54.50
C ASN A 394 -12.98 -2.39 55.84
N THR A 395 -14.13 -1.84 56.22
CA THR A 395 -14.60 -1.64 57.61
C THR A 395 -16.10 -1.38 57.60
#